data_AF-A0A9D1PLQ4-F1
#
_entry.id   AF-A0A9D1PLQ4-F1
#
_cell.length_a   1.000
_cell.length_b   1.000
_cell.length_c   1.000
_cell.angle_alpha   90.00
_cell.angle_beta   90.00
_cell.angle_gamma   90.00
#
_symmetry.space_group_name_H-M   'P 1'
#
loop_
_entity.id
_entity.type
_entity.pdbx_description
1 polymer ?
#
loop_
_entity_poly.entity_id
_entity_poly.type
_entity_poly.pdbx_seq_one_letter_code
_entity_poly.pdbx_strand_id
1 'polypeptide(L)'
;MVLTTIINLCVLFTFSVLLFTYSRRINKFASHTIIHKISIGIFSGGIGLILIETSIRVTPEVLIDTRTVPIILSGILGGPIALFTSGLLLGIIRVIIGGFSSVAIIGGFNTIVSTIFLIVLSKKLPLNYKNAKYFFNLMIVQTGIVLLYITGVSVETLLYSFYFLFFTNLSLYVVIRLMVLLEDHFYMFDVHRKESEVDILTGLYNRRKFLQIIETFLKQRTEMFSIILLDIDNFKQINDTYGHQIGDEVLKSFAM
;
A
#
# COMPACT_ATOMS: atom_id res chain seq x y z
N MET A 1 -13.84 -19.21 17.28
CA MET A 1 -13.38 -17.81 17.41
C MET A 1 -11.88 -17.65 17.13
N VAL A 2 -10.97 -18.43 17.75
CA VAL A 2 -9.51 -18.26 17.51
C VAL A 2 -9.12 -18.57 16.05
N LEU A 3 -9.52 -19.72 15.51
CA LEU A 3 -9.21 -20.10 14.12
C LEU A 3 -9.73 -19.07 13.10
N THR A 4 -10.98 -18.63 13.25
CA THR A 4 -11.59 -17.61 12.38
C THR A 4 -10.84 -16.28 12.44
N THR A 5 -10.31 -15.92 13.60
CA THR A 5 -9.49 -14.72 13.77
C THR A 5 -8.14 -14.84 13.06
N ILE A 6 -7.49 -16.00 13.17
CA ILE A 6 -6.24 -16.27 12.45
C ILE A 6 -6.46 -16.20 10.95
N ILE A 7 -7.53 -16.82 10.43
CA ILE A 7 -7.89 -16.75 9.01
C ILE A 7 -8.10 -15.30 8.58
N ASN A 8 -8.88 -14.52 9.34
CA ASN A 8 -9.14 -13.12 9.05
C ASN A 8 -7.84 -12.28 9.00
N LEU A 9 -6.91 -12.51 9.93
CA LEU A 9 -5.60 -11.86 9.94
C LEU A 9 -4.72 -12.27 8.76
N CYS A 10 -4.70 -13.55 8.38
CA CYS A 10 -3.95 -14.03 7.22
C CYS A 10 -4.49 -13.44 5.92
N VAL A 11 -5.82 -13.37 5.76
CA VAL A 11 -6.47 -12.70 4.63
C VAL A 11 -6.09 -11.22 4.61
N LEU A 12 -6.28 -10.52 5.73
CA LEU A 12 -5.94 -9.10 5.84
C LEU A 12 -4.48 -8.84 5.45
N PHE A 13 -3.55 -9.62 5.98
CA PHE A 13 -2.12 -9.52 5.69
C PHE A 13 -1.84 -9.69 4.20
N THR A 14 -2.27 -10.82 3.63
CA THR A 14 -1.99 -11.20 2.24
C THR A 14 -2.51 -10.13 1.29
N PHE A 15 -3.75 -9.70 1.49
CA PHE A 15 -4.39 -8.73 0.61
C PHE A 15 -3.89 -7.30 0.82
N SER A 16 -3.44 -6.94 2.04
CA SER A 16 -2.78 -5.64 2.27
C SER A 16 -1.46 -5.53 1.49
N VAL A 17 -0.69 -6.62 1.42
CA VAL A 17 0.54 -6.68 0.59
C VAL A 17 0.20 -6.58 -0.90
N LEU A 18 -0.84 -7.28 -1.36
CA LEU A 18 -1.31 -7.17 -2.75
C LEU A 18 -1.77 -5.74 -3.09
N LEU A 19 -2.51 -5.07 -2.21
CA LEU A 19 -2.94 -3.69 -2.41
C LEU A 19 -1.74 -2.73 -2.48
N PHE A 20 -0.76 -2.90 -1.59
CA PHE A 20 0.47 -2.09 -1.58
C PHE A 20 1.27 -2.26 -2.87
N THR A 21 1.53 -3.50 -3.28
CA THR A 21 2.27 -3.80 -4.52
C THR A 21 1.53 -3.31 -5.76
N TYR A 22 0.20 -3.44 -5.81
CA TYR A 22 -0.65 -2.89 -6.86
C TYR A 22 -0.53 -1.37 -6.95
N SER A 23 -0.69 -0.66 -5.82
CA SER A 23 -0.58 0.80 -5.75
C SER A 23 0.80 1.28 -6.21
N ARG A 24 1.88 0.65 -5.74
CA ARG A 24 3.24 0.99 -6.14
C ARG A 24 3.48 0.77 -7.63
N ARG A 25 3.02 -0.36 -8.19
CA ARG A 25 3.19 -0.68 -9.61
C ARG A 25 2.55 0.38 -10.49
N ILE A 26 1.35 0.84 -10.15
CA ILE A 26 0.64 1.84 -10.96
C ILE A 26 1.15 3.25 -10.71
N ASN A 27 1.59 3.60 -9.49
CA ASN A 27 2.23 4.90 -9.23
C ASN A 27 3.45 5.15 -10.12
N LYS A 28 4.15 4.08 -10.55
CA LYS A 28 5.25 4.19 -11.53
C LYS A 28 4.80 4.65 -12.93
N PHE A 29 3.51 4.52 -13.27
CA PHE A 29 2.98 4.79 -14.61
C PHE A 29 1.88 5.87 -14.66
N ALA A 30 1.10 6.12 -13.59
CA ALA A 30 -0.11 6.95 -13.66
C ALA A 30 -0.58 7.58 -12.31
N SER A 31 0.35 8.06 -11.49
CA SER A 31 0.12 8.54 -10.10
C SER A 31 -0.96 9.63 -9.91
N HIS A 32 -1.29 10.40 -10.95
CA HIS A 32 -2.20 11.55 -10.84
C HIS A 32 -3.63 11.32 -11.33
N THR A 33 -3.93 10.18 -11.96
CA THR A 33 -5.27 9.97 -12.53
C THR A 33 -6.30 9.67 -11.44
N ILE A 34 -7.48 10.31 -11.51
CA ILE A 34 -8.61 10.01 -10.62
C ILE A 34 -8.99 8.53 -10.71
N ILE A 35 -8.89 7.95 -11.90
CA ILE A 35 -9.14 6.53 -12.18
C ILE A 35 -8.28 5.63 -11.30
N HIS A 36 -6.99 5.94 -11.14
CA HIS A 36 -6.11 5.16 -10.28
C HIS A 36 -6.53 5.21 -8.81
N LYS A 37 -6.91 6.39 -8.31
CA LYS A 37 -7.37 6.55 -6.91
C LYS A 37 -8.66 5.75 -6.67
N ILE A 38 -9.58 5.78 -7.64
CA ILE A 38 -10.80 4.97 -7.60
C ILE A 38 -10.45 3.47 -7.61
N SER A 39 -9.50 3.04 -8.44
CA SER A 39 -9.14 1.63 -8.57
C SER A 39 -8.51 1.06 -7.28
N ILE A 40 -7.68 1.84 -6.59
CA ILE A 40 -7.16 1.51 -5.24
C ILE A 40 -8.32 1.26 -4.27
N GLY A 41 -9.30 2.17 -4.25
CA GLY A 41 -10.44 2.04 -3.34
C GLY A 41 -11.37 0.86 -3.68
N ILE A 42 -11.59 0.56 -4.97
CA ILE A 42 -12.35 -0.63 -5.39
C ILE A 42 -11.62 -1.90 -4.97
N PHE A 43 -10.31 -2.00 -5.22
CA PHE A 43 -9.50 -3.15 -4.81
C PHE A 43 -9.57 -3.35 -3.30
N SER A 44 -9.39 -2.26 -2.53
CA SER A 44 -9.54 -2.27 -1.08
C SER A 44 -10.93 -2.69 -0.61
N GLY A 45 -11.98 -2.26 -1.31
CA GLY A 45 -13.34 -2.67 -1.00
C GLY A 45 -13.58 -4.16 -1.28
N GLY A 46 -12.97 -4.71 -2.33
CA GLY A 46 -12.94 -6.15 -2.57
C GLY A 46 -12.27 -6.94 -1.45
N ILE A 47 -11.16 -6.43 -0.91
CA ILE A 47 -10.51 -7.02 0.28
C ILE A 47 -11.46 -7.02 1.47
N GLY A 48 -12.12 -5.89 1.73
CA GLY A 48 -13.04 -5.79 2.85
C GLY A 48 -14.28 -6.70 2.70
N LEU A 49 -14.72 -7.04 1.48
CA LEU A 49 -15.76 -8.04 1.25
C LEU A 49 -15.33 -9.42 1.77
N ILE A 50 -14.12 -9.86 1.43
CA ILE A 50 -13.57 -11.15 1.89
C ILE A 50 -13.42 -11.16 3.43
N LEU A 51 -13.08 -10.00 4.01
CA LEU A 51 -12.98 -9.86 5.47
C LEU A 51 -14.35 -9.90 6.17
N ILE A 52 -15.42 -9.46 5.52
CA ILE A 52 -16.79 -9.58 6.03
C ILE A 52 -17.25 -11.05 6.00
N GLU A 53 -16.92 -11.81 4.96
CA GLU A 53 -17.25 -13.24 4.90
C GLU A 53 -16.50 -14.05 5.96
N THR A 54 -15.25 -13.70 6.23
CA THR A 54 -14.41 -14.33 7.27
C THR A 54 -14.61 -13.71 8.66
N SER A 55 -15.69 -12.96 8.86
CA SER A 55 -15.99 -12.26 10.12
C SER A 55 -16.27 -13.20 11.28
N ILE A 56 -15.95 -12.72 12.48
CA ILE A 56 -16.20 -13.43 13.73
C ILE A 56 -17.65 -13.14 14.13
N ARG A 57 -18.48 -14.18 14.18
CA ARG A 57 -19.85 -14.08 14.69
C ARG A 57 -19.80 -14.02 16.21
N VAL A 58 -20.27 -12.92 16.78
CA VAL A 58 -20.33 -12.72 18.23
C VAL A 58 -21.73 -13.01 18.75
N THR A 59 -22.74 -12.50 18.07
CA THR A 59 -24.14 -12.90 18.25
C THR A 59 -24.72 -13.30 16.89
N PRO A 60 -25.92 -13.90 16.81
CA PRO A 60 -26.55 -14.24 15.54
C PRO A 60 -26.69 -13.06 14.57
N GLU A 61 -26.79 -11.84 15.11
CA GLU A 61 -27.00 -10.60 14.36
C GLU A 61 -25.74 -9.72 14.26
N VAL A 62 -24.73 -9.94 15.12
CA VAL A 62 -23.53 -9.10 15.19
C VAL A 62 -22.30 -9.84 14.70
N LEU A 63 -21.78 -9.35 13.57
CA LEU A 63 -20.54 -9.81 12.96
C LEU A 63 -19.44 -8.77 13.19
N ILE A 64 -18.30 -9.24 13.69
CA ILE A 64 -17.10 -8.44 13.96
C ILE A 64 -16.01 -8.78 12.94
N ASP A 65 -15.44 -7.76 12.29
CA ASP A 65 -14.41 -7.92 11.26
C ASP A 65 -13.36 -6.80 11.30
N THR A 66 -12.28 -6.94 10.52
CA THR A 66 -11.14 -6.02 10.50
C THR A 66 -11.15 -5.04 9.30
N ARG A 67 -12.30 -4.84 8.63
CA ARG A 67 -12.40 -4.04 7.39
C ARG A 67 -11.95 -2.57 7.51
N THR A 68 -11.90 -2.04 8.72
CA THR A 68 -11.38 -0.70 8.99
C THR A 68 -9.92 -0.54 8.55
N VAL A 69 -9.14 -1.63 8.58
CA VAL A 69 -7.73 -1.63 8.15
C VAL A 69 -7.58 -1.36 6.65
N PRO A 70 -8.21 -2.12 5.72
CA PRO A 70 -8.09 -1.83 4.29
C PRO A 70 -8.67 -0.46 3.92
N ILE A 71 -9.77 -0.02 4.55
CA ILE A 71 -10.33 1.34 4.31
C ILE A 71 -9.26 2.40 4.54
N ILE A 72 -8.59 2.38 5.70
CA ILE A 72 -7.55 3.37 6.02
C ILE A 72 -6.32 3.19 5.15
N LEU A 73 -5.92 1.95 4.85
CA LEU A 73 -4.80 1.66 3.95
C LEU A 73 -5.06 2.23 2.54
N SER A 74 -6.29 2.14 2.02
CA SER A 74 -6.67 2.76 0.75
C SER A 74 -6.51 4.28 0.79
N GLY A 75 -6.85 4.91 1.92
CA GLY A 75 -6.65 6.34 2.12
C GLY A 75 -5.18 6.76 2.16
N ILE A 76 -4.31 5.93 2.75
CA ILE A 76 -2.85 6.18 2.76
C ILE A 76 -2.26 6.04 1.35
N LEU A 77 -2.69 5.03 0.59
CA LEU A 77 -2.13 4.70 -0.72
C LEU A 77 -2.71 5.55 -1.87
N GLY A 78 -4.00 5.89 -1.81
CA GLY A 78 -4.73 6.57 -2.89
C GLY A 78 -5.38 7.89 -2.48
N GLY A 79 -5.17 8.34 -1.23
CA GLY A 79 -5.72 9.60 -0.71
C GLY A 79 -7.22 9.55 -0.41
N PRO A 80 -7.86 10.71 -0.20
CA PRO A 80 -9.27 10.81 0.21
C PRO A 80 -10.26 10.19 -0.78
N ILE A 81 -9.94 10.15 -2.08
CA ILE A 81 -10.82 9.56 -3.10
C ILE A 81 -10.88 8.03 -2.93
N ALA A 82 -9.72 7.39 -2.73
CA ALA A 82 -9.66 5.94 -2.48
C ALA A 82 -10.33 5.56 -1.14
N LEU A 83 -10.15 6.41 -0.12
CA LEU A 83 -10.84 6.28 1.17
C LEU A 83 -12.36 6.33 0.99
N PHE A 84 -12.85 7.32 0.23
CA PHE A 84 -14.28 7.47 -0.06
C PHE A 84 -14.85 6.26 -0.80
N THR A 85 -14.21 5.82 -1.88
CA THR A 85 -14.72 4.73 -2.70
C THR A 85 -14.70 3.39 -1.95
N SER A 86 -13.67 3.11 -1.15
CA SER A 86 -13.63 1.89 -0.33
C SER A 86 -14.69 1.89 0.77
N GLY A 87 -14.85 3.00 1.49
CA GLY A 87 -15.84 3.13 2.55
C GLY A 87 -17.29 3.09 2.06
N LEU A 88 -17.57 3.71 0.90
CA LEU A 88 -18.88 3.64 0.25
C LEU A 88 -19.20 2.19 -0.16
N LEU A 89 -18.27 1.54 -0.86
CA LEU A 89 -18.45 0.18 -1.34
C LEU A 89 -18.69 -0.79 -0.17
N LEU A 90 -17.87 -0.72 0.88
CA LEU A 90 -17.99 -1.59 2.05
C LEU A 90 -19.23 -1.30 2.90
N GLY A 91 -19.65 -0.04 2.98
CA GLY A 91 -20.92 0.34 3.59
C GLY A 91 -22.10 -0.35 2.89
N ILE A 92 -22.17 -0.27 1.57
CA ILE A 92 -23.23 -0.87 0.75
C ILE A 92 -23.18 -2.41 0.84
N ILE A 93 -22.00 -3.00 0.63
CA ILE A 93 -21.80 -4.46 0.69
C ILE A 93 -22.25 -5.02 2.05
N ARG A 94 -21.99 -4.30 3.15
CA ARG A 94 -22.42 -4.74 4.47
C ARG A 94 -23.94 -4.86 4.59
N VAL A 95 -24.67 -3.90 4.05
CA VAL A 95 -26.14 -3.93 4.08
C VAL A 95 -26.67 -5.12 3.28
N ILE A 96 -26.08 -5.38 2.12
CA ILE A 96 -26.47 -6.48 1.23
C ILE A 96 -26.19 -7.84 1.89
N ILE A 97 -24.95 -8.08 2.34
CA ILE A 97 -24.56 -9.36 2.97
C ILE A 97 -25.33 -9.59 4.27
N GLY A 98 -25.61 -8.53 5.03
CA GLY A 98 -26.38 -8.61 6.26
C GLY A 98 -27.90 -8.74 6.07
N GLY A 99 -28.36 -8.98 4.83
CA GLY A 99 -29.76 -9.28 4.52
C GLY A 99 -30.73 -8.16 4.84
N PHE A 100 -30.28 -6.90 4.79
CA PHE A 100 -31.10 -5.73 5.15
C PHE A 100 -31.65 -5.75 6.59
N SER A 101 -31.02 -6.49 7.50
CA SER A 101 -31.34 -6.41 8.93
C SER A 101 -31.08 -5.00 9.48
N SER A 102 -31.79 -4.63 10.55
CA SER A 102 -31.59 -3.34 11.24
C SER A 102 -30.12 -3.13 11.64
N VAL A 103 -29.48 -4.17 12.16
CA VAL A 103 -28.05 -4.19 12.52
C VAL A 103 -27.15 -3.97 11.31
N ALA A 104 -27.44 -4.61 10.17
CA ALA A 104 -26.66 -4.44 8.94
C ALA A 104 -26.78 -3.03 8.36
N ILE A 105 -27.98 -2.45 8.38
CA ILE A 105 -28.24 -1.09 7.92
C ILE A 105 -27.48 -0.08 8.79
N ILE A 106 -27.58 -0.20 10.12
CA ILE A 106 -26.85 0.69 11.04
C ILE A 106 -25.34 0.56 10.85
N GLY A 107 -24.82 -0.67 10.75
CA GLY A 107 -23.38 -0.91 10.56
C GLY A 107 -22.86 -0.42 9.19
N GLY A 108 -23.64 -0.55 8.13
CA GLY A 108 -23.32 -0.02 6.80
C GLY A 108 -23.29 1.51 6.80
N PHE A 109 -24.34 2.13 7.33
CA PHE A 109 -24.43 3.59 7.44
C PHE A 109 -23.31 4.18 8.31
N ASN A 110 -23.01 3.55 9.45
CA ASN A 110 -21.89 3.96 10.31
C ASN A 110 -20.57 3.97 9.53
N THR A 111 -20.31 2.96 8.69
CA THR A 111 -19.07 2.89 7.89
C THR A 111 -18.95 4.06 6.92
N ILE A 112 -20.04 4.41 6.25
CA ILE A 112 -20.08 5.53 5.30
C ILE A 112 -19.84 6.86 6.05
N VAL A 113 -20.54 7.07 7.17
CA VAL A 113 -20.41 8.28 7.99
C VAL A 113 -18.99 8.41 8.56
N SER A 114 -18.43 7.32 9.12
CA SER A 114 -17.04 7.28 9.58
C SER A 114 -16.07 7.70 8.47
N THR A 115 -16.26 7.15 7.27
CA THR A 115 -15.37 7.44 6.13
C THR A 115 -15.43 8.91 5.73
N ILE A 116 -16.63 9.48 5.65
CA ILE A 116 -16.82 10.92 5.37
C ILE A 116 -16.12 11.76 6.45
N PHE A 117 -16.27 11.39 7.72
CA PHE A 117 -15.61 12.09 8.81
C PHE A 117 -14.07 12.01 8.71
N LEU A 118 -13.51 10.84 8.38
CA LEU A 118 -12.07 10.68 8.16
C LEU A 118 -11.57 11.50 6.97
N ILE A 119 -12.37 11.65 5.90
CA ILE A 119 -12.04 12.54 4.78
C ILE A 119 -11.98 14.00 5.23
N VAL A 120 -12.92 14.46 6.06
CA VAL A 120 -12.86 15.81 6.63
C VAL A 120 -11.61 15.99 7.50
N LEU A 121 -11.29 14.99 8.34
CA LEU A 121 -10.08 14.99 9.17
C LEU A 121 -8.80 15.02 8.33
N SER A 122 -8.80 14.37 7.16
CA SER A 122 -7.65 14.34 6.25
C SER A 122 -7.23 15.70 5.72
N LYS A 123 -8.11 16.71 5.79
CA LYS A 123 -7.79 18.11 5.47
C LYS A 123 -6.89 18.77 6.52
N LYS A 124 -6.93 18.31 7.78
CA LYS A 124 -6.11 18.83 8.89
C LYS A 124 -4.91 17.94 9.21
N LEU A 125 -5.04 16.63 9.02
CA LEU A 125 -4.01 15.63 9.29
C LEU A 125 -3.72 14.85 8.00
N PRO A 126 -2.47 14.80 7.52
CA PRO A 126 -2.18 14.08 6.28
C PRO A 126 -2.35 12.57 6.45
N LEU A 127 -2.93 11.92 5.43
CA LEU A 127 -3.10 10.46 5.34
C LEU A 127 -1.76 9.80 5.00
N ASN A 128 -0.98 9.46 6.02
CA ASN A 128 0.30 8.75 5.89
C ASN A 128 0.45 7.68 6.98
N TYR A 129 1.45 6.80 6.85
CA TYR A 129 1.70 5.72 7.82
C TYR A 129 1.92 6.21 9.25
N LYS A 130 2.52 7.40 9.42
CA LYS A 130 2.76 8.00 10.75
C LYS A 130 1.48 8.40 11.47
N ASN A 131 0.50 8.93 10.74
CA ASN A 131 -0.77 9.41 11.29
C ASN A 131 -1.89 8.37 11.27
N ALA A 132 -1.69 7.24 10.59
CA ALA A 132 -2.68 6.17 10.43
C ALA A 132 -3.33 5.73 11.75
N LYS A 133 -2.56 5.72 12.85
CA LYS A 133 -3.07 5.40 14.20
C LYS A 133 -4.23 6.30 14.65
N TYR A 134 -4.24 7.59 14.27
CA TYR A 134 -5.31 8.51 14.67
C TYR A 134 -6.61 8.23 13.93
N PHE A 135 -6.52 8.02 12.60
CA PHE A 135 -7.68 7.66 11.78
C PHE A 135 -8.29 6.33 12.24
N PHE A 136 -7.43 5.36 12.55
CA PHE A 136 -7.87 4.02 12.96
C PHE A 136 -8.53 4.01 14.34
N ASN A 137 -7.89 4.62 15.35
CA ASN A 137 -8.45 4.68 16.69
C ASN A 137 -9.82 5.37 16.70
N LEU A 138 -9.99 6.43 15.90
CA LEU A 138 -11.26 7.13 15.81
C LEU A 138 -12.37 6.25 15.22
N MET A 139 -12.08 5.53 14.14
CA MET A 139 -13.05 4.63 13.52
C MET A 139 -13.39 3.43 14.42
N ILE A 140 -12.41 2.92 15.17
CA ILE A 140 -12.63 1.90 16.19
C ILE A 140 -13.55 2.39 17.30
N VAL A 141 -13.26 3.54 17.89
CA VAL A 141 -14.06 4.09 18.99
C VAL A 141 -15.50 4.31 18.53
N GLN A 142 -15.69 4.89 17.35
CA GLN A 142 -17.02 5.07 16.77
C GLN A 142 -17.75 3.73 16.56
N THR A 143 -17.06 2.72 16.02
CA THR A 143 -17.64 1.38 15.81
C THR A 143 -17.99 0.70 17.13
N GLY A 144 -17.15 0.86 18.16
CA GLY A 144 -17.40 0.35 19.50
C GLY A 144 -18.63 0.99 20.17
N ILE A 145 -18.82 2.30 20.00
CA ILE A 145 -20.02 3.00 20.50
C ILE A 145 -21.29 2.46 19.83
N VAL A 146 -21.26 2.28 18.50
CA VAL A 146 -22.39 1.72 17.74
C VAL A 146 -22.67 0.27 18.16
N LEU A 147 -21.64 -0.53 18.42
CA LEU A 147 -21.79 -1.90 18.91
C LEU A 147 -22.50 -1.94 20.27
N LEU A 148 -22.11 -1.08 21.21
CA LEU A 148 -22.75 -0.96 22.53
C LEU A 148 -24.20 -0.48 22.42
N TYR A 149 -24.49 0.44 21.50
CA TYR A 149 -25.86 0.91 21.25
C TYR A 149 -26.76 -0.21 20.73
N ILE A 150 -26.27 -1.04 19.79
CA ILE A 150 -27.06 -2.12 19.17
C ILE A 150 -27.27 -3.29 20.14
N THR A 151 -26.23 -3.67 20.88
CA THR A 151 -26.26 -4.89 21.71
C THR A 151 -26.69 -4.65 23.15
N GLY A 152 -26.77 -3.39 23.57
CA GLY A 152 -26.97 -3.01 24.96
C GLY A 152 -25.71 -3.22 25.81
N VAL A 153 -25.77 -2.71 27.04
CA VAL A 153 -24.65 -2.80 27.99
C VAL A 153 -24.85 -4.02 28.88
N SER A 154 -24.10 -5.09 28.59
CA SER A 154 -24.00 -6.30 29.41
C SER A 154 -22.53 -6.66 29.62
N VAL A 155 -22.23 -7.50 30.60
CA VAL A 155 -20.85 -7.97 30.84
C VAL A 155 -20.30 -8.70 29.62
N GLU A 156 -21.15 -9.46 28.92
CA GLU A 156 -20.78 -10.21 27.73
C GLU A 156 -20.45 -9.28 26.55
N THR A 157 -21.27 -8.25 26.31
CA THR A 157 -21.04 -7.29 25.21
C THR A 157 -19.81 -6.42 25.46
N LEU A 158 -19.50 -6.12 26.73
CA LEU A 158 -18.25 -5.46 27.11
C LEU A 158 -17.03 -6.35 26.83
N LEU A 159 -17.09 -7.64 27.14
CA LEU A 159 -16.01 -8.59 26.82
C LEU A 159 -15.77 -8.72 25.32
N TYR A 160 -16.84 -8.82 24.52
CA TYR A 160 -16.73 -8.86 23.06
C TYR A 160 -16.21 -7.56 22.46
N SER A 161 -16.63 -6.41 23.00
CA SER A 161 -16.11 -5.11 22.61
C SER A 161 -14.62 -5.01 22.91
N PHE A 162 -14.18 -5.45 24.09
CA PHE A 162 -12.76 -5.47 24.45
C PHE A 162 -11.95 -6.37 23.51
N TYR A 163 -12.44 -7.59 23.23
CA TYR A 163 -11.83 -8.49 22.25
C TYR A 163 -11.67 -7.80 20.89
N PHE A 164 -12.75 -7.20 20.39
CA PHE A 164 -12.73 -6.47 19.12
C PHE A 164 -11.69 -5.34 19.11
N LEU A 165 -11.69 -4.48 20.13
CA LEU A 165 -10.75 -3.37 20.26
C LEU A 165 -9.30 -3.88 20.25
N PHE A 166 -9.02 -4.94 21.01
CA PHE A 166 -7.68 -5.52 21.10
C PHE A 166 -7.22 -6.09 19.75
N PHE A 167 -8.03 -6.94 19.13
CA PHE A 167 -7.66 -7.63 17.88
C PHE A 167 -7.54 -6.68 16.70
N THR A 168 -8.41 -5.68 16.60
CA THR A 168 -8.31 -4.67 15.53
C THR A 168 -7.10 -3.75 15.70
N ASN A 169 -6.74 -3.35 16.93
CA ASN A 169 -5.52 -2.58 17.17
C ASN A 169 -4.26 -3.40 16.87
N LEU A 170 -4.24 -4.67 17.27
CA LEU A 170 -3.14 -5.57 16.96
C LEU A 170 -2.98 -5.73 15.44
N SER A 171 -4.09 -5.95 14.72
CA SER A 171 -4.06 -6.12 13.27
C SER A 171 -3.56 -4.88 12.55
N LEU A 172 -3.99 -3.68 12.97
CA LEU A 172 -3.45 -2.42 12.44
C LEU A 172 -1.95 -2.32 12.68
N TYR A 173 -1.51 -2.55 13.91
CA TYR A 173 -0.11 -2.42 14.26
C TYR A 173 0.76 -3.31 13.37
N VAL A 174 0.38 -4.59 13.21
CA VAL A 174 1.07 -5.54 12.34
C VAL A 174 1.06 -5.06 10.89
N VAL A 175 -0.09 -4.65 10.34
CA VAL A 175 -0.19 -4.20 8.95
C VAL A 175 0.61 -2.93 8.70
N ILE A 176 0.52 -1.91 9.55
CA ILE A 176 1.31 -0.68 9.38
C ILE A 176 2.81 -0.98 9.47
N ARG A 177 3.25 -1.76 10.47
CA ARG A 177 4.67 -2.12 10.62
C ARG A 177 5.19 -2.88 9.41
N LEU A 178 4.39 -3.79 8.87
CA LEU A 178 4.70 -4.48 7.63
C LEU A 178 4.80 -3.52 6.44
N MET A 179 3.85 -2.60 6.28
CA MET A 179 3.86 -1.64 5.18
C MET A 179 5.11 -0.75 5.21
N VAL A 180 5.48 -0.23 6.38
CA VAL A 180 6.71 0.55 6.57
C VAL A 180 7.93 -0.29 6.23
N LEU A 181 8.00 -1.53 6.74
CA LEU A 181 9.11 -2.44 6.44
C LEU A 181 9.23 -2.76 4.94
N LEU A 182 8.11 -2.97 4.26
CA LEU A 182 8.09 -3.20 2.81
C LEU A 182 8.55 -1.96 2.06
N GLU A 183 8.07 -0.77 2.44
CA GLU A 183 8.49 0.49 1.83
C GLU A 183 10.00 0.70 1.95
N ASP A 184 10.57 0.48 3.14
CA ASP A 184 12.00 0.54 3.39
C ASP A 184 12.78 -0.51 2.58
N HIS A 185 12.33 -1.76 2.57
CA HIS A 185 12.99 -2.84 1.83
C HIS A 185 13.03 -2.54 0.32
N PHE A 186 11.93 -2.08 -0.23
CA PHE A 186 11.88 -1.73 -1.64
C PHE A 186 12.66 -0.44 -1.95
N TYR A 187 12.73 0.52 -1.03
CA TYR A 187 13.60 1.69 -1.19
C TYR A 187 15.07 1.25 -1.29
N MET A 188 15.52 0.41 -0.37
CA MET A 188 16.88 -0.15 -0.40
C MET A 188 17.14 -0.96 -1.66
N PHE A 189 16.16 -1.75 -2.11
CA PHE A 189 16.26 -2.48 -3.36
C PHE A 189 16.44 -1.55 -4.57
N ASP A 190 15.69 -0.44 -4.63
CA ASP A 190 15.81 0.54 -5.71
C ASP A 190 17.16 1.29 -5.66
N VAL A 191 17.71 1.55 -4.47
CA VAL A 191 19.05 2.13 -4.29
C VAL A 191 20.12 1.18 -4.81
N HIS A 192 20.15 -0.07 -4.34
CA HIS A 192 21.12 -1.07 -4.82
C HIS A 192 20.99 -1.34 -6.31
N ARG A 193 19.76 -1.31 -6.84
CA ARG A 193 19.55 -1.42 -8.28
C ARG A 193 20.27 -0.29 -9.02
N LYS A 194 20.09 0.97 -8.60
CA LYS A 194 20.76 2.12 -9.22
C LYS A 194 22.28 2.04 -9.13
N GLU A 195 22.82 1.66 -7.98
CA GLU A 195 24.27 1.45 -7.79
C GLU A 195 24.80 0.37 -8.75
N SER A 196 24.02 -0.70 -8.98
CA SER A 196 24.39 -1.75 -9.92
C SER A 196 24.16 -1.42 -11.39
N GLU A 197 23.59 -0.25 -11.72
CA GLU A 197 23.33 0.22 -13.09
C GLU A 197 24.45 1.10 -13.64
N VAL A 198 25.36 1.57 -12.77
CA VAL A 198 26.50 2.41 -13.15
C VAL A 198 27.82 1.63 -13.09
N ASP A 199 28.79 2.06 -13.87
CA ASP A 199 30.19 1.67 -13.75
C ASP A 199 30.84 2.49 -12.62
N ILE A 200 31.51 1.80 -11.70
CA ILE A 200 32.03 2.43 -10.46
C ILE A 200 33.17 3.41 -10.78
N LEU A 201 33.93 3.15 -11.85
CA LEU A 201 35.07 3.98 -12.22
C LEU A 201 34.62 5.29 -12.87
N THR A 202 33.72 5.20 -13.85
CA THR A 202 33.33 6.35 -14.70
C THR A 202 32.04 7.04 -14.26
N GLY A 203 31.20 6.38 -13.45
CA GLY A 203 29.87 6.87 -13.08
C GLY A 203 28.83 6.79 -14.20
N LEU A 204 29.22 6.36 -15.41
CA LEU A 204 28.33 6.17 -16.55
C LEU A 204 27.48 4.90 -16.39
N TYR A 205 26.37 4.81 -17.13
CA TYR A 205 25.61 3.56 -17.17
C TYR A 205 26.45 2.40 -17.70
N ASN A 206 26.44 1.30 -16.98
CA ASN A 206 27.16 0.10 -17.41
C ASN A 206 26.48 -0.57 -18.61
N ARG A 207 27.21 -1.52 -19.22
CA ARG A 207 26.73 -2.27 -20.39
C ARG A 207 25.36 -2.93 -20.18
N ARG A 208 25.08 -3.42 -18.96
CA ARG A 208 23.78 -4.04 -18.63
C ARG A 208 22.64 -3.03 -18.69
N LYS A 209 22.84 -1.83 -18.13
CA LYS A 209 21.84 -0.76 -18.17
C LYS A 209 21.64 -0.22 -19.58
N PHE A 210 22.72 -0.05 -20.36
CA PHE A 210 22.65 0.30 -21.78
C PHE A 210 21.73 -0.67 -22.57
N LEU A 211 21.94 -1.98 -22.43
CA LEU A 211 21.11 -2.99 -23.10
C LEU A 211 19.62 -2.91 -22.70
N GLN A 212 19.32 -2.68 -21.42
CA GLN A 212 17.94 -2.49 -20.94
C GLN A 212 17.26 -1.27 -21.55
N ILE A 213 18.00 -0.16 -21.71
CA ILE A 213 17.50 1.07 -22.30
C ILE A 213 17.17 0.81 -23.79
N ILE A 214 18.09 0.23 -24.55
CA ILE A 214 17.88 -0.12 -25.97
C ILE A 214 16.68 -1.05 -26.15
N GLU A 215 16.55 -2.08 -25.32
CA GLU A 215 15.41 -3.01 -25.39
C GLU A 215 14.06 -2.31 -25.14
N THR A 216 14.04 -1.33 -24.23
CA THR A 216 12.85 -0.52 -23.93
C THR A 216 12.46 0.36 -25.12
N PHE A 217 13.43 1.05 -25.73
CA PHE A 217 13.22 1.85 -26.94
C PHE A 217 12.68 1.00 -28.11
N LEU A 218 13.28 -0.17 -28.35
CA LEU A 218 12.83 -1.09 -29.39
C LEU A 218 11.38 -1.57 -29.18
N LYS A 219 10.97 -1.82 -27.94
CA LYS A 219 9.59 -2.26 -27.61
C LYS A 219 8.56 -1.15 -27.76
N GLN A 220 8.91 0.10 -27.47
CA GLN A 220 7.97 1.22 -27.51
C GLN A 220 7.66 1.71 -28.92
N ARG A 221 8.29 1.13 -29.97
CA ARG A 221 8.13 1.51 -31.40
C ARG A 221 8.15 3.03 -31.63
N THR A 222 8.89 3.76 -30.82
CA THR A 222 8.96 5.22 -30.89
C THR A 222 10.29 5.61 -31.54
N GLU A 223 10.14 6.21 -32.72
CA GLU A 223 11.12 6.97 -33.49
C GLU A 223 12.40 6.25 -33.96
N MET A 224 12.98 6.75 -35.05
CA MET A 224 14.31 6.35 -35.51
C MET A 224 15.34 6.86 -34.49
N PHE A 225 16.21 5.98 -34.00
CA PHE A 225 17.31 6.36 -33.12
C PHE A 225 18.65 5.89 -33.71
N SER A 226 19.73 6.57 -33.29
CA SER A 226 21.10 6.24 -33.64
C SER A 226 21.87 5.81 -32.40
N ILE A 227 22.80 4.87 -32.56
CA ILE A 227 23.76 4.48 -31.51
C ILE A 227 25.14 4.94 -31.97
N ILE A 228 25.87 5.62 -31.08
CA ILE A 228 27.27 5.98 -31.28
C ILE A 228 28.11 5.14 -30.32
N LEU A 229 29.12 4.47 -30.85
CA LEU A 229 30.13 3.76 -30.07
C LEU A 229 31.43 4.57 -30.12
N LEU A 230 31.99 4.88 -28.95
CA LEU A 230 33.22 5.65 -28.79
C LEU A 230 34.23 4.78 -28.04
N ASP A 231 35.51 4.90 -28.42
CA ASP A 231 36.64 4.24 -27.76
C ASP A 231 37.81 5.23 -27.65
N ILE A 232 38.70 5.02 -26.67
CA ILE A 232 39.90 5.84 -26.48
C ILE A 232 41.07 5.18 -27.21
N ASP A 233 41.56 5.83 -28.27
CA ASP A 233 42.68 5.33 -29.05
C ASP A 233 43.95 5.14 -28.19
N ASN A 234 44.65 4.04 -28.41
CA ASN A 234 45.91 3.70 -27.74
C ASN A 234 45.82 3.65 -26.19
N PHE A 235 44.64 3.44 -25.60
CA PHE A 235 44.47 3.42 -24.14
C PHE A 235 45.37 2.39 -23.42
N LYS A 236 45.67 1.26 -24.06
CA LYS A 236 46.61 0.26 -23.53
C LYS A 236 48.01 0.85 -23.31
N GLN A 237 48.49 1.70 -24.22
CA GLN A 237 49.81 2.33 -24.09
C GLN A 237 49.88 3.27 -22.88
N ILE A 238 48.77 3.95 -22.57
CA ILE A 238 48.65 4.77 -21.36
C ILE A 238 48.78 3.90 -20.11
N ASN A 239 48.05 2.78 -20.06
CA ASN A 239 48.15 1.82 -18.95
C ASN A 239 49.56 1.23 -18.80
N ASP A 240 50.19 0.84 -19.91
CA ASP A 240 51.50 0.21 -19.91
C ASP A 240 52.63 1.19 -19.52
N THR A 241 52.48 2.49 -19.83
CA THR A 241 53.50 3.53 -19.56
C THR A 241 53.34 4.17 -18.18
N TYR A 242 52.11 4.43 -17.76
CA TYR A 242 51.80 5.23 -16.57
C TYR A 242 51.12 4.42 -15.45
N GLY A 243 50.83 3.15 -15.71
CA GLY A 243 50.12 2.27 -14.78
C GLY A 243 48.60 2.47 -14.80
N HIS A 244 47.89 1.45 -14.34
CA HIS A 244 46.42 1.42 -14.37
C HIS A 244 45.74 2.57 -13.60
N GLN A 245 46.34 3.07 -12.53
CA GLN A 245 45.78 4.19 -11.77
C GLN A 245 45.65 5.47 -12.62
N ILE A 246 46.62 5.74 -13.49
CA ILE A 246 46.58 6.91 -14.38
C ILE A 246 45.58 6.66 -15.52
N GLY A 247 45.49 5.43 -16.03
CA GLY A 247 44.44 5.05 -16.99
C GLY A 247 43.03 5.25 -16.42
N ASP A 248 42.82 4.91 -15.16
CA ASP A 248 41.55 5.11 -14.44
C ASP A 248 41.17 6.59 -14.33
N GLU A 249 42.13 7.48 -14.05
CA GLU A 249 41.89 8.93 -14.01
C GLU A 249 41.57 9.51 -15.40
N VAL A 250 42.20 8.99 -16.45
CA VAL A 250 41.87 9.35 -17.84
C VAL A 250 40.44 8.92 -18.18
N LEU A 251 40.03 7.71 -17.81
CA LEU A 251 38.66 7.24 -18.02
C LEU A 251 37.63 8.08 -17.27
N LYS A 252 37.89 8.44 -16.02
CA LYS A 252 37.04 9.37 -15.25
C LYS A 252 36.90 10.73 -15.94
N SER A 253 38.02 11.29 -16.38
CA SER A 253 38.05 12.62 -17.00
C SER A 253 37.37 12.64 -18.36
N PHE A 254 37.43 11.53 -19.12
CA PHE A 254 36.77 11.41 -20.41
C PHE A 254 35.24 11.21 -20.28
N ALA A 255 34.80 10.65 -19.15
CA ALA A 255 33.39 10.36 -18.89
C ALA A 255 32.57 11.56 -18.36
N MET A 256 33.22 12.55 -17.74
CA MET A 256 32.62 13.79 -17.23
C MET A 256 32.47 14.86 -18.31
#